data_AF-A0A9P0FVT1-F1
#
_entry.id   AF-A0A9P0FVT1-F1
#
_cell.length_a   1.000
_cell.length_b   1.000
_cell.length_c   1.000
_cell.angle_alpha   90.00
_cell.angle_beta   90.00
_cell.angle_gamma   90.00
#
_symmetry.space_group_name_H-M   'P 1'
#
loop_
_entity.id
_entity.type
_entity.pdbx_description
1 polymer ?
#
loop_
_entity_poly.entity_id
_entity_poly.type
_entity_poly.pdbx_seq_one_letter_code
_entity_poly.pdbx_strand_id
1 'polypeptide(L)'
;MPYRRRFTAKMPDFDDEVTVVDVYDLASDIGKECEIIIEKYGPDAVTALLPKVINALELLENLAVRNEKENQALQELTAKISQLENDKIEKAEYRQRFEKEIEAIEEQWRTESAELVTAVARLQDENKRLRRTINAPADGSSAPPSPAREHDQEVLSRLSSTAEKQRATLRHQELQLQEKQQLIDSLTNQVEKLAQVSRDLRRKHKQIQNQLPNNYDRGVTLVETFMSSQKPEMRLVCEERSELTAIVQSQQRDIAALQQDSAQNKKCPTCGVVTPEGADEDSQSSRPTFSVRELRAILHERNELKLKLSRAEEQLHALQHDQQHDSGSDTSPSVSTAAAEEEEAPVQGPLPAEPDDAPWKRNSGIRKLFRLALSSRGAGRRSPPPRISFGPWY
;
A
#
# COMPACT_ATOMS: atom_id res chain seq x y z
N MET A 1 -11.07 -44.84 21.99
CA MET A 1 -11.33 -43.42 22.33
C MET A 1 -11.45 -42.64 21.03
N PRO A 2 -12.64 -42.18 20.61
CA PRO A 2 -12.76 -41.41 19.37
C PRO A 2 -12.33 -39.97 19.63
N TYR A 3 -11.40 -39.47 18.82
CA TYR A 3 -11.00 -38.07 18.80
C TYR A 3 -12.22 -37.23 18.41
N ARG A 4 -12.79 -36.51 19.39
CA ARG A 4 -13.81 -35.49 19.17
C ARG A 4 -13.20 -34.44 18.25
N ARG A 5 -13.66 -34.34 17.00
CA ARG A 5 -13.40 -33.17 16.15
C ARG A 5 -13.87 -31.95 16.94
N ARG A 6 -12.94 -31.09 17.35
CA ARG A 6 -13.29 -29.74 17.77
C ARG A 6 -13.91 -29.08 16.56
N PHE A 7 -15.22 -28.85 16.62
CA PHE A 7 -15.87 -27.87 15.77
C PHE A 7 -15.07 -26.58 15.94
N THR A 8 -14.44 -26.13 14.86
CA THR A 8 -13.95 -24.77 14.76
C THR A 8 -15.19 -23.90 14.81
N ALA A 9 -15.51 -23.42 16.01
CA ALA A 9 -16.39 -22.27 16.13
C ALA A 9 -15.75 -21.21 15.24
N LYS A 10 -16.47 -20.81 14.17
CA LYS A 10 -16.19 -19.54 13.52
C LYS A 10 -16.18 -18.53 14.65
N MET A 11 -14.98 -18.05 14.99
CA MET A 11 -14.87 -16.82 15.76
C MET A 11 -15.70 -15.81 14.98
N PRO A 12 -16.67 -15.14 15.61
CA PRO A 12 -17.38 -14.06 14.94
C PRO A 12 -16.29 -13.11 14.41
N ASP A 13 -16.37 -12.80 13.11
CA ASP A 13 -15.58 -11.73 12.51
C ASP A 13 -15.83 -10.50 13.40
N PHE A 14 -14.83 -10.15 14.21
CA PHE A 14 -14.78 -8.85 14.85
C PHE A 14 -14.40 -7.90 13.74
N ASP A 15 -15.41 -7.46 12.99
CA ASP A 15 -15.33 -6.60 11.80
C ASP A 15 -14.78 -5.18 12.08
N ASP A 16 -14.14 -4.94 13.23
CA ASP A 16 -13.47 -3.67 13.54
C ASP A 16 -12.17 -3.96 14.31
N GLU A 17 -11.18 -4.55 13.63
CA GLU A 17 -9.80 -4.53 14.13
C GLU A 17 -9.31 -3.09 14.06
N VAL A 18 -9.27 -2.42 15.22
CA VAL A 18 -8.76 -1.04 15.33
C VAL A 18 -7.31 -1.02 14.85
N THR A 19 -7.10 -0.46 13.67
CA THR A 19 -5.79 -0.29 13.06
C THR A 19 -5.11 0.95 13.60
N VAL A 20 -3.81 1.06 13.35
CA VAL A 20 -3.06 2.27 13.68
C VAL A 20 -3.68 3.49 12.99
N VAL A 21 -4.16 3.34 11.76
CA VAL A 21 -4.81 4.42 10.97
C VAL A 21 -6.06 4.93 11.67
N ASP A 22 -6.91 4.03 12.18
CA ASP A 22 -8.13 4.41 12.89
C ASP A 22 -7.84 5.24 14.16
N VAL A 23 -6.73 4.93 14.83
CA VAL A 23 -6.27 5.71 16.00
C VAL A 23 -5.82 7.13 15.60
N TYR A 24 -5.20 7.28 14.44
CA TYR A 24 -4.78 8.58 13.90
C TYR A 24 -5.98 9.42 13.46
N ASP A 25 -7.00 8.82 12.84
CA ASP A 25 -8.24 9.50 12.46
C ASP A 25 -9.02 9.94 13.70
N LEU A 26 -9.16 9.05 14.70
CA LEU A 26 -9.78 9.39 15.98
C LEU A 26 -9.03 10.51 16.70
N ALA A 27 -7.69 10.49 16.69
CA ALA A 27 -6.88 11.55 17.27
C ALA A 27 -7.09 12.90 16.56
N SER A 28 -7.25 12.90 15.23
CA SER A 28 -7.55 14.08 14.43
C SER A 28 -8.90 14.70 14.81
N ASP A 29 -9.94 13.88 14.92
CA ASP A 29 -11.28 14.34 15.28
C ASP A 29 -11.35 14.85 16.72
N ILE A 30 -10.73 14.14 17.67
CA ILE A 30 -10.59 14.61 19.06
C ILE A 30 -9.80 15.93 19.10
N GLY A 31 -8.78 16.10 18.26
CA GLY A 31 -8.01 17.34 18.12
C GLY A 31 -8.88 18.53 17.71
N LYS A 32 -9.74 18.35 16.70
CA LYS A 32 -10.69 19.38 16.23
C LYS A 32 -11.70 19.78 17.32
N GLU A 33 -12.22 18.81 18.07
CA GLU A 33 -13.13 19.10 19.19
C GLU A 33 -12.43 19.86 20.32
N CYS A 34 -11.20 19.48 20.67
CA CYS A 34 -10.38 20.21 21.63
C CYS A 34 -10.09 21.66 21.17
N GLU A 35 -9.87 21.88 19.87
CA GLU A 35 -9.69 23.21 19.29
C GLU A 35 -10.94 24.08 19.49
N ILE A 36 -12.14 23.55 19.22
CA ILE A 36 -13.41 24.26 19.44
C ILE A 36 -13.58 24.66 20.92
N ILE A 37 -13.18 23.80 21.85
CA ILE A 37 -13.24 24.09 23.30
C ILE A 37 -12.27 25.23 23.65
N ILE A 38 -11.05 25.21 23.11
CA ILE A 38 -10.07 26.28 23.34
C ILE A 38 -10.56 27.62 22.78
N GLU A 39 -11.16 27.63 21.59
CA GLU A 39 -11.71 28.86 20.99
C GLU A 39 -12.81 29.50 21.85
N LYS A 40 -13.64 28.68 22.51
CA LYS A 40 -14.79 29.16 23.31
C LYS A 40 -14.46 29.46 24.76
N TYR A 41 -13.60 28.67 25.39
CA TYR A 41 -13.38 28.69 26.84
C TYR A 41 -11.93 29.01 27.24
N GLY A 42 -11.06 29.25 26.25
CA GLY A 42 -9.64 29.47 26.46
C GLY A 42 -8.84 28.17 26.67
N PRO A 43 -7.50 28.25 26.59
CA PRO A 43 -6.62 27.07 26.65
C PRO A 43 -6.67 26.35 28.00
N ASP A 44 -6.86 27.09 29.10
CA ASP A 44 -6.88 26.57 30.46
C ASP A 44 -7.97 25.49 30.69
N ALA A 45 -9.04 25.52 29.90
CA ALA A 45 -10.12 24.54 29.96
C ALA A 45 -9.67 23.11 29.60
N VAL A 46 -8.64 22.95 28.76
CA VAL A 46 -8.15 21.64 28.29
C VAL A 46 -6.71 21.33 28.71
N THR A 47 -5.96 22.30 29.24
CA THR A 47 -4.53 22.14 29.64
C THR A 47 -4.26 20.89 30.48
N ALA A 48 -5.13 20.55 31.43
CA ALA A 48 -4.97 19.37 32.29
C ALA A 48 -5.56 18.07 31.67
N LEU A 49 -6.46 18.19 30.70
CA LEU A 49 -7.14 17.07 30.04
C LEU A 49 -6.32 16.53 28.86
N LEU A 50 -5.77 17.43 28.05
CA LEU A 50 -5.06 17.11 26.81
C LEU A 50 -3.93 16.08 27.01
N PRO A 51 -3.06 16.19 28.03
CA PRO A 51 -2.01 15.22 28.28
C PRO A 51 -2.55 13.81 28.59
N LYS A 52 -3.73 13.71 29.22
CA LYS A 52 -4.37 12.44 29.56
C LYS A 52 -5.00 11.80 28.33
N VAL A 53 -5.65 12.60 27.49
CA VAL A 53 -6.22 12.19 26.19
C VAL A 53 -5.11 11.67 25.28
N ILE A 54 -4.03 12.43 25.15
CA ILE A 54 -2.83 12.02 24.40
C ILE A 54 -2.33 10.68 24.95
N ASN A 55 -2.07 10.55 26.25
CA ASN A 55 -1.55 9.31 26.83
C ASN A 55 -2.47 8.10 26.58
N ALA A 56 -3.80 8.29 26.60
CA ALA A 56 -4.75 7.23 26.26
C ALA A 56 -4.67 6.83 24.78
N LEU A 57 -4.57 7.80 23.87
CA LEU A 57 -4.39 7.56 22.44
C LEU A 57 -3.05 6.90 22.12
N GLU A 58 -1.96 7.26 22.81
CA GLU A 58 -0.66 6.58 22.66
C GLU A 58 -0.72 5.12 23.12
N LEU A 59 -1.44 4.86 24.22
CA LEU A 59 -1.66 3.49 24.67
C LEU A 59 -2.47 2.71 23.64
N LEU A 60 -3.50 3.33 23.05
CA LEU A 60 -4.32 2.73 22.01
C LEU A 60 -3.52 2.44 20.73
N GLU A 61 -2.67 3.36 20.28
CA GLU A 61 -1.76 3.12 19.15
C GLU A 61 -0.83 1.94 19.43
N ASN A 62 -0.25 1.85 20.63
CA ASN A 62 0.60 0.73 21.01
C ASN A 62 -0.16 -0.61 21.05
N LEU A 63 -1.44 -0.59 21.39
CA LEU A 63 -2.31 -1.77 21.35
C LEU A 63 -2.64 -2.14 19.89
N ALA A 64 -2.96 -1.16 19.04
CA ALA A 64 -3.23 -1.36 17.62
C ALA A 64 -2.01 -1.94 16.88
N VAL A 65 -0.81 -1.36 17.08
CA VAL A 65 0.46 -1.90 16.51
C VAL A 65 0.71 -3.34 16.95
N ARG A 66 0.45 -3.64 18.23
CA ARG A 66 0.65 -5.00 18.75
C ARG A 66 -0.37 -5.96 18.17
N ASN A 67 -1.62 -5.54 18.03
CA ASN A 67 -2.68 -6.33 17.44
C ASN A 67 -2.37 -6.64 15.96
N GLU A 68 -1.96 -5.65 15.16
CA GLU A 68 -1.53 -5.87 13.77
C GLU A 68 -0.38 -6.89 13.68
N LYS A 69 0.60 -6.80 14.57
CA LYS A 69 1.72 -7.75 14.62
C LYS A 69 1.28 -9.16 15.01
N GLU A 70 0.42 -9.28 16.02
CA GLU A 70 -0.13 -10.57 16.45
C GLU A 70 -1.00 -11.20 15.35
N ASN A 71 -1.78 -10.39 14.63
CA ASN A 71 -2.58 -10.83 13.52
C ASN A 71 -1.75 -11.25 12.31
N GLN A 72 -0.67 -10.53 11.99
CA GLN A 72 0.29 -10.99 10.99
C GLN A 72 0.88 -12.37 11.37
N ALA A 73 1.30 -12.55 12.63
CA ALA A 73 1.81 -13.84 13.09
C ALA A 73 0.74 -14.94 13.04
N LEU A 74 -0.52 -14.64 13.39
CA LEU A 74 -1.63 -15.58 13.26
C LEU A 74 -1.90 -15.96 11.80
N GLN A 75 -1.86 -15.00 10.88
CA GLN A 75 -2.01 -15.25 9.44
C GLN A 75 -0.88 -16.12 8.90
N GLU A 76 0.38 -15.84 9.28
CA GLU A 76 1.54 -16.65 8.92
C GLU A 76 1.44 -18.09 9.44
N LEU A 77 1.07 -18.26 10.71
CA LEU A 77 0.87 -19.58 11.32
C LEU A 77 -0.28 -20.34 10.66
N THR A 78 -1.38 -19.66 10.36
CA THR A 78 -2.53 -20.26 9.67
C THR A 78 -2.16 -20.71 8.26
N ALA A 79 -1.41 -19.87 7.51
CA ALA A 79 -0.88 -20.23 6.21
C ALA A 79 0.08 -21.43 6.31
N LYS A 80 0.92 -21.49 7.36
CA LYS A 80 1.83 -22.61 7.59
C LYS A 80 1.09 -23.91 7.92
N ILE A 81 0.03 -23.84 8.73
CA ILE A 81 -0.83 -25.00 9.03
C ILE A 81 -1.47 -25.50 7.74
N SER A 82 -2.08 -24.61 6.95
CA SER A 82 -2.68 -24.97 5.65
C SER A 82 -1.66 -25.63 4.71
N GLN A 83 -0.45 -25.10 4.63
CA GLN A 83 0.64 -25.71 3.87
C GLN A 83 0.96 -27.13 4.36
N LEU A 84 1.15 -27.31 5.67
CA LEU A 84 1.50 -28.62 6.25
C LEU A 84 0.37 -29.64 6.12
N GLU A 85 -0.89 -29.20 6.19
CA GLU A 85 -2.05 -30.06 5.96
C GLU A 85 -2.09 -30.54 4.50
N ASN A 86 -1.86 -29.66 3.53
CA ASN A 86 -1.75 -30.03 2.12
C ASN A 86 -0.58 -30.99 1.88
N ASP A 87 0.62 -30.70 2.39
CA ASP A 87 1.78 -31.58 2.27
C ASP A 87 1.50 -32.98 2.87
N LYS A 88 0.74 -33.03 3.98
CA LYS A 88 0.35 -34.30 4.63
C LYS A 88 -0.62 -35.09 3.75
N ILE A 89 -1.59 -34.43 3.13
CA ILE A 89 -2.54 -35.04 2.21
C ILE A 89 -1.80 -35.57 0.98
N GLU A 90 -0.97 -34.75 0.33
CA GLU A 90 -0.19 -35.14 -0.85
C GLU A 90 0.71 -36.35 -0.56
N LYS A 91 1.40 -36.34 0.58
CA LYS A 91 2.21 -37.50 1.01
C LYS A 91 1.37 -38.75 1.26
N ALA A 92 0.16 -38.62 1.77
CA ALA A 92 -0.75 -39.75 1.98
C ALA A 92 -1.27 -40.29 0.64
N GLU A 93 -1.65 -39.42 -0.28
CA GLU A 93 -2.07 -39.80 -1.63
C GLU A 93 -0.93 -40.48 -2.40
N TYR A 94 0.29 -39.95 -2.30
CA TYR A 94 1.46 -40.57 -2.89
C TYR A 94 1.61 -42.00 -2.35
N ARG A 95 1.69 -42.17 -1.03
CA ARG A 95 1.77 -43.52 -0.42
C ARG A 95 0.66 -44.45 -0.89
N GLN A 96 -0.58 -43.98 -0.95
CA GLN A 96 -1.71 -44.77 -1.45
C GLN A 96 -1.54 -45.19 -2.92
N ARG A 97 -0.98 -44.33 -3.77
CA ARG A 97 -0.69 -44.67 -5.17
C ARG A 97 0.40 -45.74 -5.27
N PHE A 98 1.47 -45.62 -4.49
CA PHE A 98 2.52 -46.65 -4.44
C PHE A 98 1.99 -47.99 -3.95
N GLU A 99 1.16 -47.98 -2.91
CA GLU A 99 0.54 -49.21 -2.39
C GLU A 99 -0.31 -49.90 -3.47
N LYS A 100 -1.15 -49.15 -4.19
CA LYS A 100 -1.92 -49.68 -5.32
C LYS A 100 -1.05 -50.22 -6.47
N GLU A 101 0.07 -49.56 -6.75
CA GLU A 101 1.00 -50.01 -7.79
C GLU A 101 1.67 -51.34 -7.38
N ILE A 102 2.05 -51.48 -6.11
CA ILE A 102 2.58 -52.74 -5.57
C ILE A 102 1.51 -53.84 -5.64
N GLU A 103 0.29 -53.58 -5.19
CA GLU A 103 -0.82 -54.54 -5.27
C GLU A 103 -1.10 -54.98 -6.72
N ALA A 104 -1.03 -54.05 -7.68
CA ALA A 104 -1.20 -54.36 -9.10
C ALA A 104 -0.08 -55.26 -9.64
N ILE A 105 1.17 -55.01 -9.26
CA ILE A 105 2.31 -55.86 -9.63
C ILE A 105 2.17 -57.25 -9.02
N GLU A 106 1.75 -57.35 -7.76
CA GLU A 106 1.52 -58.63 -7.09
C GLU A 106 0.37 -59.43 -7.74
N GLU A 107 -0.73 -58.76 -8.11
CA GLU A 107 -1.83 -59.37 -8.85
C GLU A 107 -1.39 -59.86 -10.22
N GLN A 108 -0.64 -59.03 -10.96
CA GLN A 108 -0.10 -59.39 -12.26
C GLN A 108 0.80 -60.63 -12.14
N TRP A 109 1.71 -60.65 -11.16
CA TRP A 109 2.57 -61.80 -10.91
C TRP A 109 1.78 -63.06 -10.57
N ARG A 110 0.73 -62.95 -9.73
CA ARG A 110 -0.17 -64.09 -9.43
C ARG A 110 -0.90 -64.60 -10.68
N THR A 111 -1.37 -63.68 -11.52
CA THR A 111 -2.07 -64.02 -12.77
C THR A 111 -1.13 -64.74 -13.73
N GLU A 112 0.04 -64.17 -14.00
CA GLU A 112 1.07 -64.77 -14.87
C GLU A 112 1.53 -66.15 -14.34
N SER A 113 1.72 -66.28 -13.02
CA SER A 113 2.06 -67.56 -12.39
C SER A 113 0.97 -68.62 -12.63
N ALA A 114 -0.30 -68.25 -12.44
CA ALA A 114 -1.44 -69.15 -12.68
C ALA A 114 -1.57 -69.56 -14.17
N GLU A 115 -1.34 -68.62 -15.08
CA GLU A 115 -1.33 -68.88 -16.52
C GLU A 115 -0.21 -69.85 -16.91
N LEU A 116 1.00 -69.65 -16.38
CA LEU A 116 2.13 -70.55 -16.61
C LEU A 116 1.85 -71.95 -16.07
N VAL A 117 1.28 -72.08 -14.86
CA VAL A 117 0.88 -73.38 -14.29
C VAL A 117 -0.17 -74.06 -15.19
N THR A 118 -1.16 -73.30 -15.67
CA THR A 118 -2.19 -73.83 -16.58
C THR A 118 -1.59 -74.28 -17.92
N ALA A 119 -0.65 -73.51 -18.47
CA ALA A 119 0.06 -73.87 -19.69
C ALA A 119 0.89 -75.15 -19.51
N VAL A 120 1.60 -75.29 -18.38
CA VAL A 120 2.34 -76.51 -18.04
C VAL A 120 1.40 -77.71 -17.93
N ALA A 121 0.25 -77.58 -17.26
CA ALA A 121 -0.73 -78.66 -17.16
C ALA A 121 -1.26 -79.09 -18.54
N ARG A 122 -1.60 -78.12 -19.40
CA ARG A 122 -2.06 -78.40 -20.78
C ARG A 122 -1.00 -79.14 -21.59
N LEU A 123 0.26 -78.68 -21.52
CA LEU A 123 1.38 -79.32 -22.21
C LEU A 123 1.65 -80.73 -21.66
N GLN A 124 1.54 -80.95 -20.35
CA GLN A 124 1.67 -82.27 -19.73
C GLN A 124 0.58 -83.24 -20.20
N ASP A 125 -0.67 -82.78 -20.26
CA ASP A 125 -1.80 -83.57 -20.76
C ASP A 125 -1.64 -83.93 -22.24
N GLU A 126 -1.19 -82.97 -23.06
CA GLU A 126 -0.89 -83.22 -24.47
C GLU A 126 0.26 -84.21 -24.65
N ASN A 127 1.34 -84.08 -23.87
CA ASN A 127 2.46 -85.03 -23.89
C ASN A 127 2.00 -86.44 -23.50
N LYS A 128 1.14 -86.54 -22.48
CA LYS A 128 0.54 -87.81 -22.03
C LYS A 128 -0.35 -88.42 -23.12
N ARG A 129 -1.14 -87.59 -23.81
CA ARG A 129 -1.99 -88.00 -24.95
C ARG A 129 -1.15 -88.51 -26.11
N LEU A 130 -0.12 -87.76 -26.53
CA LEU A 130 0.78 -88.15 -27.62
C LEU A 130 1.52 -89.44 -27.29
N ARG A 131 2.00 -89.62 -26.05
CA ARG A 131 2.61 -90.88 -25.59
C ARG A 131 1.64 -92.06 -25.67
N ARG A 132 0.36 -91.86 -25.32
CA ARG A 132 -0.67 -92.90 -25.48
C ARG A 132 -0.91 -93.23 -26.95
N THR A 133 -0.94 -92.23 -27.84
CA THR A 133 -1.12 -92.44 -29.29
C THR A 133 0.07 -93.18 -29.91
N ILE A 134 1.31 -92.84 -29.53
CA ILE A 134 2.52 -93.53 -29.99
C ILE A 134 2.55 -94.98 -29.48
N ASN A 135 2.05 -95.23 -28.27
CA ASN A 135 2.05 -96.56 -27.65
C ASN A 135 0.77 -97.38 -27.95
N ALA A 136 -0.19 -96.83 -28.70
CA ALA A 136 -1.38 -97.55 -29.10
C ALA A 136 -1.04 -98.48 -30.27
N PRO A 137 -1.35 -99.78 -30.20
CA PRO A 137 -1.21 -100.66 -31.35
C PRO A 137 -2.18 -100.20 -32.45
N ALA A 138 -1.69 -100.15 -33.69
CA ALA A 138 -2.48 -99.80 -34.86
C ALA A 138 -3.50 -100.90 -35.13
N ASP A 139 -4.68 -100.81 -34.52
CA ASP A 139 -5.82 -101.65 -34.84
C ASP A 139 -6.96 -100.77 -35.35
N GLY A 140 -7.33 -101.03 -36.61
CA GLY A 140 -8.46 -100.41 -37.25
C GLY A 140 -9.78 -101.03 -36.78
N SER A 141 -10.84 -100.26 -36.98
CA SER A 141 -12.19 -100.72 -37.34
C SER A 141 -13.32 -100.30 -36.40
N SER A 142 -14.33 -99.72 -37.06
CA SER A 142 -15.77 -99.77 -36.80
C SER A 142 -16.31 -99.03 -35.57
N ALA A 143 -16.82 -97.83 -35.85
CA ALA A 143 -17.92 -97.23 -35.11
C ALA A 143 -19.23 -98.01 -35.36
N PRO A 144 -20.02 -98.32 -34.32
CA PRO A 144 -21.43 -98.67 -34.45
C PRO A 144 -22.32 -97.41 -34.29
N PRO A 145 -23.47 -97.29 -34.98
CA PRO A 145 -24.41 -96.20 -34.75
C PRO A 145 -25.40 -96.53 -33.63
N SER A 146 -25.96 -95.47 -33.00
CA SER A 146 -26.98 -95.41 -31.90
C SER A 146 -26.37 -95.47 -30.49
N PRO A 147 -26.91 -94.89 -29.38
CA PRO A 147 -27.81 -93.76 -29.10
C PRO A 147 -27.06 -92.43 -28.79
N ALA A 148 -25.76 -92.36 -29.10
CA ALA A 148 -24.90 -91.20 -28.87
C ALA A 148 -25.46 -89.89 -29.48
N ARG A 149 -26.20 -89.97 -30.60
CA ARG A 149 -26.72 -88.79 -31.31
C ARG A 149 -27.70 -87.94 -30.51
N GLU A 150 -28.55 -88.53 -29.65
CA GLU A 150 -29.50 -87.75 -28.84
C GLU A 150 -28.80 -87.04 -27.68
N HIS A 151 -27.85 -87.73 -27.02
CA HIS A 151 -27.01 -87.13 -26.00
C HIS A 151 -26.10 -86.03 -26.57
N ASP A 152 -25.50 -86.27 -27.75
CA ASP A 152 -24.71 -85.27 -28.47
C ASP A 152 -25.56 -84.07 -28.87
N GLN A 153 -26.81 -84.28 -29.30
CA GLN A 153 -27.74 -83.20 -29.63
C GLN A 153 -28.14 -82.40 -28.39
N GLU A 154 -28.37 -83.04 -27.24
CA GLU A 154 -28.62 -82.37 -25.96
C GLU A 154 -27.40 -81.55 -25.52
N VAL A 155 -26.19 -82.11 -25.58
CA VAL A 155 -24.94 -81.42 -25.25
C VAL A 155 -24.71 -80.23 -26.18
N LEU A 156 -24.90 -80.40 -27.50
CA LEU A 156 -24.80 -79.31 -28.47
C LEU A 156 -25.84 -78.22 -28.22
N SER A 157 -27.07 -78.57 -27.82
CA SER A 157 -28.10 -77.59 -27.48
C SER A 157 -27.74 -76.78 -26.23
N ARG A 158 -27.17 -77.42 -25.21
CA ARG A 158 -26.68 -76.77 -23.98
C ARG A 158 -25.50 -75.86 -24.28
N LEU A 159 -24.53 -76.34 -25.06
CA LEU A 159 -23.37 -75.55 -25.49
C LEU A 159 -23.80 -74.33 -26.32
N SER A 160 -24.75 -74.51 -27.25
CA SER A 160 -25.32 -73.41 -28.03
C SER A 160 -25.99 -72.38 -27.12
N SER A 161 -26.84 -72.82 -26.18
CA SER A 161 -27.50 -71.94 -25.21
C SER A 161 -26.49 -71.17 -24.33
N THR A 162 -25.41 -71.83 -23.88
CA THR A 162 -24.35 -71.15 -23.11
C THR A 162 -23.56 -70.16 -23.96
N ALA A 163 -23.24 -70.52 -25.21
CA ALA A 163 -22.55 -69.62 -26.14
C ALA A 163 -23.40 -68.38 -26.45
N GLU A 164 -24.72 -68.54 -26.56
CA GLU A 164 -25.65 -67.44 -26.81
C GLU A 164 -25.77 -66.51 -25.59
N LYS A 165 -25.81 -67.07 -24.37
CA LYS A 165 -25.75 -66.30 -23.12
C LYS A 165 -24.42 -65.56 -22.96
N GLN A 166 -23.30 -66.19 -23.31
CA GLN A 166 -21.99 -65.56 -23.28
C GLN A 166 -21.90 -64.41 -24.31
N ARG A 167 -22.42 -64.59 -25.53
CA ARG A 167 -22.52 -63.50 -26.53
C ARG A 167 -23.38 -62.35 -26.05
N ALA A 168 -24.51 -62.62 -25.40
CA ALA A 168 -25.37 -61.57 -24.83
C ALA A 168 -24.66 -60.81 -23.71
N THR A 169 -23.93 -61.52 -22.85
CA THR A 169 -23.13 -60.92 -21.77
C THR A 169 -22.01 -60.05 -22.32
N LEU A 170 -21.28 -60.53 -23.34
CA LEU A 170 -20.23 -59.76 -24.01
C LEU A 170 -20.78 -58.47 -24.63
N ARG A 171 -21.92 -58.54 -25.32
CA ARG A 171 -22.58 -57.34 -25.88
C ARG A 171 -22.98 -56.34 -24.79
N HIS A 172 -23.48 -56.82 -23.65
CA HIS A 172 -23.83 -55.94 -22.54
C HIS A 172 -22.60 -55.28 -21.93
N GLN A 173 -21.52 -56.05 -21.71
CA GLN A 173 -20.24 -55.53 -21.22
C GLN A 173 -19.63 -54.51 -22.19
N GLU A 174 -19.75 -54.73 -23.50
CA GLU A 174 -19.24 -53.82 -24.53
C GLU A 174 -20.00 -52.49 -24.53
N LEU A 175 -21.32 -52.51 -24.34
CA LEU A 175 -22.11 -51.28 -24.13
C LEU A 175 -21.69 -50.54 -22.86
N GLN A 176 -21.50 -51.25 -21.74
CA GLN A 176 -21.02 -50.63 -20.50
C GLN A 176 -19.62 -50.02 -20.64
N LEU A 177 -18.72 -50.68 -21.38
CA LEU A 177 -17.39 -50.15 -21.69
C LEU A 177 -17.50 -48.89 -22.54
N GLN A 178 -18.39 -48.88 -23.53
CA GLN A 178 -18.63 -47.72 -24.37
C GLN A 178 -19.18 -46.52 -23.58
N GLU A 179 -20.12 -46.74 -22.66
CA GLU A 179 -20.64 -45.70 -21.76
C GLU A 179 -19.53 -45.14 -20.85
N LYS A 180 -18.72 -46.03 -20.25
CA LYS A 180 -17.57 -45.61 -19.44
C LYS A 180 -16.54 -44.84 -20.25
N GLN A 181 -16.28 -45.24 -21.50
CA GLN A 181 -15.38 -44.52 -22.39
C GLN A 181 -15.88 -43.09 -22.66
N GLN A 182 -17.17 -42.93 -22.95
CA GLN A 182 -17.76 -41.59 -23.15
C GLN A 182 -17.65 -40.70 -21.91
N LEU A 183 -17.80 -41.28 -20.71
CA LEU A 183 -17.60 -40.55 -19.45
C LEU A 183 -16.13 -40.14 -19.26
N ILE A 184 -15.18 -41.03 -19.57
CA ILE A 184 -13.74 -40.72 -19.53
C ILE A 184 -13.42 -39.58 -20.49
N ASP A 185 -13.93 -39.62 -21.73
CA ASP A 185 -13.69 -38.57 -22.72
C ASP A 185 -14.27 -37.22 -22.26
N SER A 186 -15.48 -37.23 -21.68
CA SER A 186 -16.12 -36.03 -21.11
C SER A 186 -15.32 -35.44 -19.94
N LEU A 187 -14.84 -36.28 -19.00
CA LEU A 187 -14.03 -35.84 -17.88
C LEU A 187 -12.66 -35.33 -18.34
N THR A 188 -12.05 -35.99 -19.33
CA THR A 188 -10.77 -35.57 -19.93
C THR A 188 -10.90 -34.17 -20.53
N ASN A 189 -11.98 -33.90 -21.27
CA ASN A 189 -12.28 -32.57 -21.81
C ASN A 189 -12.47 -31.51 -20.72
N GLN A 190 -13.10 -31.86 -19.59
CA GLN A 190 -13.24 -30.93 -18.46
C GLN A 190 -11.90 -30.61 -17.80
N VAL A 191 -11.04 -31.62 -17.61
CA VAL A 191 -9.68 -31.44 -17.08
C VAL A 191 -8.85 -30.55 -17.99
N GLU A 192 -8.94 -30.74 -19.32
CA GLU A 192 -8.20 -29.91 -20.27
C GLU A 192 -8.65 -28.44 -20.24
N LYS A 193 -9.97 -28.20 -20.14
CA LYS A 193 -10.52 -26.84 -19.96
C LYS A 193 -10.01 -26.18 -18.67
N LEU A 194 -10.02 -26.91 -17.55
CA LEU A 194 -9.48 -26.41 -16.28
C LEU A 194 -7.97 -26.15 -16.37
N ALA A 195 -7.22 -27.02 -17.04
CA ALA A 195 -5.80 -26.82 -17.27
C ALA A 195 -5.51 -25.58 -18.13
N GLN A 196 -6.36 -25.27 -19.11
CA GLN A 196 -6.28 -24.03 -19.89
C GLN A 196 -6.53 -22.80 -19.02
N VAL A 197 -7.62 -22.77 -18.24
CA VAL A 197 -7.91 -21.67 -17.31
C VAL A 197 -6.78 -21.47 -16.31
N SER A 198 -6.24 -22.56 -15.76
CA SER A 198 -5.10 -22.53 -14.84
C SER A 198 -3.84 -21.92 -15.48
N ARG A 199 -3.56 -22.24 -16.76
CA ARG A 199 -2.47 -21.62 -17.53
C ARG A 199 -2.70 -20.12 -17.73
N ASP A 200 -3.92 -19.72 -18.06
CA ASP A 200 -4.26 -18.31 -18.31
C ASP A 200 -4.20 -17.48 -17.02
N LEU A 201 -4.66 -18.03 -15.89
CA LEU A 201 -4.51 -17.39 -14.58
C LEU A 201 -3.03 -17.23 -14.19
N ARG A 202 -2.18 -18.25 -14.41
CA ARG A 202 -0.73 -18.12 -14.19
C ARG A 202 -0.10 -17.02 -15.05
N ARG A 203 -0.51 -16.91 -16.32
CA ARG A 203 -0.04 -15.84 -17.22
C ARG A 203 -0.47 -14.46 -16.72
N LYS A 204 -1.73 -14.29 -16.31
CA LYS A 204 -2.25 -13.04 -15.73
C LYS A 204 -1.54 -12.67 -14.43
N HIS A 205 -1.32 -13.64 -13.54
CA HIS A 205 -0.60 -13.43 -12.30
C HIS A 205 0.83 -12.94 -12.57
N LYS A 206 1.56 -13.60 -13.48
CA LYS A 206 2.91 -13.17 -13.89
C LYS A 206 2.91 -11.76 -14.50
N GLN A 207 1.88 -11.43 -15.29
CA GLN A 207 1.74 -10.10 -15.87
C GLN A 207 1.52 -9.01 -14.79
N ILE A 208 0.68 -9.27 -13.79
CA ILE A 208 0.45 -8.34 -12.67
C ILE A 208 1.70 -8.23 -11.80
N GLN A 209 2.33 -9.36 -11.49
CA GLN A 209 3.56 -9.42 -10.72
C GLN A 209 4.70 -8.62 -11.37
N ASN A 210 4.81 -8.65 -12.70
CA ASN A 210 5.81 -7.85 -13.43
C ASN A 210 5.46 -6.35 -13.51
N GLN A 211 4.18 -5.97 -13.40
CA GLN A 211 3.76 -4.57 -13.43
C GLN A 211 3.89 -3.87 -12.07
N LEU A 212 3.81 -4.61 -10.96
CA LEU A 212 3.91 -4.07 -9.60
C LEU A 212 5.22 -3.28 -9.35
N PRO A 213 6.42 -3.82 -9.65
CA PRO A 213 7.67 -3.08 -9.47
C PRO A 213 7.74 -1.82 -10.32
N ASN A 214 7.31 -1.89 -11.58
CA ASN A 214 7.34 -0.73 -12.48
C ASN A 214 6.40 0.40 -12.01
N ASN A 215 5.21 0.07 -11.50
CA ASN A 215 4.31 1.07 -10.94
C ASN A 215 4.84 1.66 -9.64
N TYR A 216 5.45 0.83 -8.80
CA TYR A 216 6.10 1.27 -7.57
C TYR A 216 7.28 2.21 -7.86
N ASP A 217 8.21 1.82 -8.73
CA ASP A 217 9.37 2.63 -9.12
C ASP A 217 8.95 3.94 -9.77
N ARG A 218 7.90 3.93 -10.62
CA ARG A 218 7.33 5.16 -11.17
C ARG A 218 6.77 6.07 -10.08
N GLY A 219 6.07 5.52 -9.09
CA GLY A 219 5.56 6.27 -7.95
C GLY A 219 6.68 6.89 -7.10
N VAL A 220 7.71 6.10 -6.77
CA VAL A 220 8.90 6.57 -6.06
C VAL A 220 9.60 7.68 -6.83
N THR A 221 9.83 7.49 -8.13
CA THR A 221 10.46 8.51 -9.00
C THR A 221 9.66 9.82 -8.99
N LEU A 222 8.32 9.73 -9.02
CA LEU A 222 7.45 10.91 -9.05
C LEU A 222 7.51 11.68 -7.73
N VAL A 223 7.52 10.97 -6.60
CA VAL A 223 7.71 11.56 -5.26
C VAL A 223 9.09 12.17 -5.11
N GLU A 224 10.15 11.47 -5.54
CA GLU A 224 11.52 11.96 -5.43
C GLU A 224 11.76 13.20 -6.30
N THR A 225 11.17 13.22 -7.50
CA THR A 225 11.20 14.39 -8.39
C THR A 225 10.47 15.57 -7.74
N PHE A 226 9.27 15.35 -7.19
CA PHE A 226 8.49 16.37 -6.49
C PHE A 226 9.22 16.92 -5.25
N MET A 227 9.84 16.06 -4.45
CA MET A 227 10.66 16.49 -3.31
C MET A 227 11.91 17.25 -3.73
N SER A 228 12.55 16.83 -4.82
CA SER A 228 13.77 17.47 -5.33
C SER A 228 13.48 18.86 -5.91
N SER A 229 12.33 19.06 -6.54
CA SER A 229 11.89 20.38 -7.01
C SER A 229 11.53 21.31 -5.86
N GLN A 230 10.98 20.79 -4.75
CA GLN A 230 10.55 21.61 -3.61
C GLN A 230 11.69 21.94 -2.61
N LYS A 231 12.78 21.15 -2.60
CA LYS A 231 13.96 21.37 -1.73
C LYS A 231 14.65 22.75 -1.84
N PRO A 232 14.96 23.29 -3.04
CA PRO A 232 15.64 24.58 -3.16
C PRO A 232 14.79 25.73 -2.63
N GLU A 233 13.48 25.73 -2.93
CA GLU A 233 12.53 26.72 -2.40
C GLU A 233 12.51 26.67 -0.86
N MET A 234 12.43 25.47 -0.27
CA MET A 234 12.45 25.32 1.18
C MET A 234 13.77 25.80 1.81
N ARG A 235 14.90 25.66 1.12
CA ARG A 235 16.22 26.13 1.60
C ARG A 235 16.28 27.66 1.62
N LEU A 236 15.88 28.30 0.53
CA LEU A 236 15.87 29.77 0.41
C LEU A 236 14.96 30.40 1.48
N VAL A 237 13.76 29.84 1.66
CA VAL A 237 12.83 30.28 2.71
C VAL A 237 13.43 30.13 4.13
N CYS A 238 14.27 29.12 4.37
CA CYS A 238 14.96 28.96 5.65
C CYS A 238 16.06 30.02 5.86
N GLU A 239 16.82 30.33 4.81
CA GLU A 239 17.88 31.35 4.83
C GLU A 239 17.28 32.73 5.08
N GLU A 240 16.25 33.11 4.33
CA GLU A 240 15.55 34.40 4.49
C GLU A 240 14.89 34.54 5.88
N ARG A 241 14.27 33.46 6.40
CA ARG A 241 13.75 33.46 7.77
C ARG A 241 14.84 33.70 8.81
N SER A 242 16.02 33.14 8.61
CA SER A 242 17.17 33.33 9.51
C SER A 242 17.63 34.80 9.49
N GLU A 243 17.73 35.39 8.31
CA GLU A 243 18.13 36.79 8.13
C GLU A 243 17.12 37.76 8.75
N LEU A 244 15.82 37.58 8.46
CA LEU A 244 14.75 38.39 9.04
C LEU A 244 14.72 38.29 10.58
N THR A 245 14.93 37.09 11.11
CA THR A 245 15.02 36.89 12.56
C THR A 245 16.21 37.66 13.15
N ALA A 246 17.36 37.67 12.47
CA ALA A 246 18.52 38.43 12.92
C ALA A 246 18.26 39.95 12.92
N ILE A 247 17.57 40.47 11.90
CA ILE A 247 17.20 41.89 11.81
C ILE A 247 16.22 42.27 12.92
N VAL A 248 15.16 41.49 13.13
CA VAL A 248 14.17 41.74 14.21
C VAL A 248 14.85 41.73 15.57
N GLN A 249 15.75 40.78 15.82
CA GLN A 249 16.52 40.75 17.06
C GLN A 249 17.42 41.98 17.22
N SER A 250 18.06 42.48 16.15
CA SER A 250 18.85 43.71 16.20
C SER A 250 17.98 44.92 16.56
N GLN A 251 16.85 45.10 15.88
CA GLN A 251 15.94 46.21 16.13
C GLN A 251 15.35 46.17 17.54
N GLN A 252 15.05 44.98 18.07
CA GLN A 252 14.56 44.84 19.43
C GLN A 252 15.60 45.27 20.48
N ARG A 253 16.91 45.05 20.20
CA ARG A 253 18.00 45.57 21.03
C ARG A 253 18.08 47.10 20.94
N ASP A 254 17.94 47.67 19.76
CA ASP A 254 17.98 49.12 19.56
C ASP A 254 16.81 49.82 20.26
N ILE A 255 15.59 49.26 20.18
CA ILE A 255 14.41 49.77 20.91
C ILE A 255 14.64 49.70 22.41
N ALA A 256 15.19 48.59 22.93
CA ALA A 256 15.49 48.45 24.34
C ALA A 256 16.52 49.49 24.81
N ALA A 257 17.55 49.77 23.99
CA ALA A 257 18.54 50.81 24.26
C ALA A 257 17.90 52.21 24.30
N LEU A 258 17.08 52.56 23.30
CA LEU A 258 16.39 53.85 23.25
C LEU A 258 15.39 54.04 24.41
N GLN A 259 14.69 52.98 24.83
CA GLN A 259 13.81 53.01 25.99
C GLN A 259 14.59 53.26 27.27
N GLN A 260 15.77 52.65 27.42
CA GLN A 260 16.67 52.86 28.55
C GLN A 260 17.22 54.30 28.59
N ASP A 261 17.61 54.87 27.45
CA ASP A 261 18.04 56.27 27.34
C ASP A 261 16.91 57.25 27.66
N SER A 262 15.69 56.98 27.20
CA SER A 262 14.51 57.79 27.53
C SER A 262 14.13 57.73 29.02
N ALA A 263 14.42 56.62 29.71
CA ALA A 263 14.20 56.46 31.14
C ALA A 263 15.31 57.14 31.98
N GLN A 264 16.53 57.21 31.46
CA GLN A 264 17.63 57.97 32.07
C GLN A 264 17.46 59.48 31.90
N ASN A 265 16.95 59.94 30.75
CA ASN A 265 16.75 61.37 30.48
C ASN A 265 15.53 62.00 31.21
N LYS A 266 14.76 61.20 31.98
CA LYS A 266 13.67 61.66 32.86
C LYS A 266 14.07 61.86 34.32
N LYS A 267 15.33 61.60 34.68
CA LYS A 267 15.85 61.85 36.03
C LYS A 267 16.67 63.15 36.01
N CYS A 268 16.00 64.28 36.15
CA CYS A 268 16.65 65.50 36.61
C CYS A 268 17.15 65.24 38.04
N PRO A 269 18.46 65.32 38.34
CA PRO A 269 18.96 64.99 39.68
C PRO A 269 18.57 65.99 40.78
N THR A 270 17.82 67.06 40.47
CA THR A 270 17.67 68.19 41.41
C THR A 270 16.26 68.79 41.51
N CYS A 271 15.23 68.30 40.82
CA CYS A 271 13.92 68.95 40.91
C CYS A 271 12.76 67.97 40.70
N GLY A 272 12.12 67.57 41.80
CA GLY A 272 10.85 66.87 41.79
C GLY A 272 9.69 67.86 41.78
N VAL A 273 9.27 68.32 40.60
CA VAL A 273 7.96 68.96 40.40
C VAL A 273 7.45 68.61 39.00
N VAL A 274 6.22 68.08 38.95
CA VAL A 274 5.40 67.98 37.74
C VAL A 274 4.83 69.36 37.45
N THR A 275 4.79 69.81 36.18
CA THR A 275 3.74 70.67 35.54
C THR A 275 4.31 71.39 34.29
N PRO A 276 3.53 72.19 33.52
CA PRO A 276 2.96 71.84 32.22
C PRO A 276 3.47 72.81 31.12
N GLU A 277 2.78 72.84 29.97
CA GLU A 277 2.98 73.75 28.84
C GLU A 277 3.55 75.14 29.16
N GLY A 278 4.49 75.60 28.33
CA GLY A 278 4.86 77.01 28.27
C GLY A 278 6.28 77.22 27.75
N ALA A 279 6.34 77.70 26.51
CA ALA A 279 7.37 78.52 25.87
C ALA A 279 8.73 78.67 26.57
N ASP A 280 9.80 78.32 25.86
CA ASP A 280 10.95 79.21 25.73
C ASP A 280 11.62 78.99 24.36
N GLU A 281 11.53 80.05 23.57
CA GLU A 281 12.28 80.28 22.34
C GLU A 281 13.71 80.66 22.72
N ASP A 282 14.72 79.93 22.24
CA ASP A 282 16.05 80.45 21.89
C ASP A 282 17.04 79.31 21.63
N SER A 283 16.91 78.62 20.48
CA SER A 283 17.97 77.80 19.84
C SER A 283 17.55 77.22 18.48
N GLN A 284 16.78 77.96 17.68
CA GLN A 284 16.23 77.45 16.42
C GLN A 284 17.09 77.73 15.17
N SER A 285 18.28 78.34 15.31
CA SER A 285 19.09 78.76 14.16
C SER A 285 19.80 77.63 13.37
N SER A 286 19.59 76.35 13.73
CA SER A 286 20.15 75.23 12.94
C SER A 286 19.28 73.98 12.93
N ARG A 287 18.01 74.08 13.36
CA ARG A 287 17.06 72.97 13.32
C ARG A 287 16.10 73.23 12.16
N PRO A 288 16.01 72.34 11.16
CA PRO A 288 15.08 72.54 10.06
C PRO A 288 13.64 72.46 10.61
N THR A 289 12.95 73.60 10.62
CA THR A 289 11.57 73.75 11.09
C THR A 289 10.58 73.35 10.00
N PHE A 290 10.63 72.09 9.57
CA PHE A 290 9.54 71.54 8.77
C PHE A 290 8.41 71.14 9.70
N SER A 291 7.21 71.65 9.43
CA SER A 291 6.00 71.11 10.05
C SER A 291 5.88 69.62 9.72
N VAL A 292 5.23 68.84 10.59
CA VAL A 292 5.01 67.39 10.36
C VAL A 292 4.33 67.13 9.01
N ARG A 293 3.51 68.08 8.54
CA ARG A 293 2.87 68.03 7.23
C ARG A 293 3.87 68.24 6.09
N GLU A 294 4.77 69.21 6.20
CA GLU A 294 5.85 69.44 5.22
C GLU A 294 6.83 68.28 5.20
N LEU A 295 7.20 67.72 6.36
CA LEU A 295 8.08 66.56 6.42
C LEU A 295 7.45 65.35 5.71
N ARG A 296 6.14 65.14 5.88
CA ARG A 296 5.42 64.08 5.17
C ARG A 296 5.36 64.34 3.66
N ALA A 297 5.18 65.60 3.25
CA ALA A 297 5.20 65.99 1.84
C ALA A 297 6.59 65.77 1.22
N ILE A 298 7.65 66.19 1.90
CA ILE A 298 9.05 65.99 1.48
C ILE A 298 9.38 64.50 1.39
N LEU A 299 8.91 63.69 2.34
CA LEU A 299 9.11 62.24 2.30
C LEU A 299 8.36 61.58 1.14
N HIS A 300 7.15 62.03 0.83
CA HIS A 300 6.40 61.57 -0.35
C HIS A 300 7.11 61.97 -1.65
N GLU A 301 7.53 63.22 -1.78
CA GLU A 301 8.25 63.72 -2.94
C GLU A 301 9.59 63.00 -3.12
N ARG A 302 10.33 62.78 -2.03
CA ARG A 302 11.55 61.94 -2.03
C ARG A 302 11.26 60.51 -2.49
N ASN A 303 10.17 59.90 -2.05
CA ASN A 303 9.81 58.54 -2.46
C ASN A 303 9.41 58.49 -3.94
N GLU A 304 8.68 59.49 -4.44
CA GLU A 304 8.39 59.61 -5.87
C GLU A 304 9.66 59.79 -6.70
N LEU A 305 10.58 60.67 -6.25
CA LEU A 305 11.84 60.90 -6.93
C LEU A 305 12.73 59.66 -6.93
N LYS A 306 12.73 58.88 -5.84
CA LYS A 306 13.40 57.58 -5.79
C LYS A 306 12.84 56.59 -6.81
N LEU A 307 11.51 56.52 -6.94
CA LEU A 307 10.87 55.65 -7.95
C LEU A 307 11.20 56.11 -9.37
N LYS A 308 11.18 57.43 -9.63
CA LYS A 308 11.56 58.01 -10.93
C LYS A 308 13.03 57.77 -11.25
N LEU A 309 13.92 57.90 -10.26
CA LEU A 309 15.34 57.63 -10.39
C LEU A 309 15.61 56.16 -10.71
N SER A 310 15.00 55.25 -9.96
CA SER A 310 15.09 53.80 -10.22
C SER A 310 14.63 53.43 -11.63
N ARG A 311 13.52 54.01 -12.10
CA ARG A 311 13.03 53.79 -13.47
C ARG A 311 13.96 54.38 -14.53
N ALA A 312 14.57 55.53 -14.28
CA ALA A 312 15.55 56.13 -15.19
C ALA A 312 16.86 55.34 -15.21
N GLU A 313 17.30 54.81 -14.07
CA GLU A 313 18.44 53.90 -13.95
C GLU A 313 18.20 52.59 -14.71
N GLU A 314 17.00 52.00 -14.61
CA GLU A 314 16.60 50.84 -15.43
C GLU A 314 16.65 51.14 -16.93
N GLN A 315 16.14 52.30 -17.36
CA GLN A 315 16.18 52.72 -18.76
C GLN A 315 17.61 52.94 -19.27
N LEU A 316 18.49 53.50 -18.43
CA LEU A 316 19.91 53.66 -18.76
C LEU A 316 20.64 52.31 -18.83
N HIS A 317 20.33 51.40 -17.91
CA HIS A 317 20.90 50.05 -17.91
C HIS A 317 20.45 49.25 -19.14
N ALA A 318 19.19 49.39 -19.56
CA ALA A 318 18.68 48.80 -20.80
C ALA A 318 19.41 49.34 -22.03
N LEU A 319 19.65 50.65 -22.11
CA LEU A 319 20.39 51.28 -23.23
C LEU A 319 21.89 50.97 -23.22
N GLN A 320 22.49 50.75 -22.05
CA GLN A 320 23.88 50.27 -21.93
C GLN A 320 24.02 48.82 -22.41
N HIS A 321 23.02 47.97 -22.12
CA HIS A 321 22.99 46.59 -22.58
C HIS A 321 22.75 46.49 -24.10
N ASP A 322 21.96 47.41 -24.69
CA ASP A 322 21.78 47.50 -26.15
C ASP A 322 23.04 48.02 -26.88
N GLN A 323 23.82 48.93 -26.29
CA GLN A 323 25.08 49.43 -26.90
C GLN A 323 26.21 48.40 -26.91
N GLN A 324 26.18 47.38 -26.04
CA GLN A 324 27.18 46.30 -26.05
C GLN A 324 26.88 45.21 -27.08
N HIS A 325 25.69 45.19 -27.68
CA HIS A 325 25.24 44.13 -28.57
C HIS A 325 25.37 44.44 -30.07
N ASP A 326 25.83 45.64 -30.45
CA ASP A 326 25.85 46.11 -31.85
C ASP A 326 27.26 46.34 -32.43
N SER A 327 28.27 45.62 -31.94
CA SER A 327 29.59 45.54 -32.59
C SER A 327 30.21 44.15 -32.44
N GLY A 328 29.88 43.26 -33.38
CA GLY A 328 30.68 42.05 -33.63
C GLY A 328 29.90 40.76 -33.90
N SER A 329 29.22 40.70 -35.06
CA SER A 329 29.10 39.56 -35.98
C SER A 329 29.18 38.11 -35.45
N ASP A 330 28.08 37.38 -35.69
CA ASP A 330 27.92 35.95 -36.01
C ASP A 330 28.46 34.87 -35.05
N THR A 331 27.55 34.16 -34.37
CA THR A 331 27.04 32.83 -34.78
C THR A 331 25.99 32.34 -33.78
N SER A 332 24.98 31.60 -34.25
CA SER A 332 23.88 30.98 -33.49
C SER A 332 23.75 29.50 -33.92
N PRO A 333 22.96 28.61 -33.27
CA PRO A 333 22.43 28.63 -31.88
C PRO A 333 22.40 27.23 -31.19
N SER A 334 22.08 27.18 -29.88
CA SER A 334 21.01 26.31 -29.32
C SER A 334 20.83 26.47 -27.80
N VAL A 335 19.72 27.12 -27.39
CA VAL A 335 18.50 26.59 -26.69
C VAL A 335 18.74 26.31 -25.19
N SER A 336 18.44 27.20 -24.23
CA SER A 336 17.19 27.89 -23.80
C SER A 336 16.27 27.06 -22.89
N THR A 337 16.06 27.58 -21.66
CA THR A 337 14.78 27.88 -20.95
C THR A 337 15.04 27.79 -19.43
N ALA A 338 15.30 28.88 -18.69
CA ALA A 338 14.46 30.01 -18.30
C ALA A 338 13.32 29.61 -17.34
N ALA A 339 13.59 29.79 -16.05
CA ALA A 339 12.61 29.88 -14.97
C ALA A 339 12.34 31.36 -14.68
N ALA A 340 11.08 31.70 -14.41
CA ALA A 340 10.65 33.00 -13.94
C ALA A 340 9.97 32.81 -12.58
N GLU A 341 10.39 33.63 -11.63
CA GLU A 341 9.88 33.75 -10.27
C GLU A 341 8.64 34.64 -10.28
N GLU A 342 7.62 34.29 -9.50
CA GLU A 342 6.62 35.23 -8.99
C GLU A 342 6.41 34.96 -7.49
N GLU A 343 6.44 36.07 -6.75
CA GLU A 343 6.41 36.24 -5.30
C GLU A 343 4.97 36.09 -4.75
N GLU A 344 4.76 35.34 -3.66
CA GLU A 344 3.49 35.34 -2.92
C GLU A 344 3.67 35.57 -1.40
N ALA A 345 2.77 36.39 -0.87
CA ALA A 345 2.71 36.97 0.47
C ALA A 345 2.43 35.94 1.61
N PRO A 346 2.53 36.33 2.90
CA PRO A 346 3.08 35.49 3.96
C PRO A 346 2.03 34.75 4.79
N VAL A 347 2.26 33.47 5.10
CA VAL A 347 1.57 32.79 6.23
C VAL A 347 2.50 31.84 7.00
N GLN A 348 3.18 32.44 7.98
CA GLN A 348 3.51 31.95 9.33
C GLN A 348 3.68 30.42 9.52
N GLY A 349 4.94 29.97 9.40
CA GLY A 349 5.34 28.59 9.69
C GLY A 349 5.42 28.23 11.18
N PRO A 350 5.49 26.91 11.51
CA PRO A 350 5.25 26.39 12.86
C PRO A 350 6.39 26.69 13.85
N LEU A 351 5.99 26.91 15.11
CA LEU A 351 6.88 27.19 16.24
C LEU A 351 7.89 26.04 16.49
N PRO A 352 9.15 26.35 16.87
CA PRO A 352 10.16 25.37 17.26
C PRO A 352 9.72 24.49 18.44
N ALA A 353 9.99 23.18 18.33
CA ALA A 353 9.60 22.16 19.30
C ALA A 353 10.22 22.40 20.69
N GLU A 354 9.37 22.39 21.71
CA GLU A 354 9.73 22.47 23.11
C GLU A 354 10.45 21.18 23.62
N PRO A 355 11.24 21.28 24.71
CA PRO A 355 12.13 20.24 25.25
C PRO A 355 11.52 18.86 25.57
N ASP A 356 10.22 18.66 25.40
CA ASP A 356 9.54 17.36 25.53
C ASP A 356 9.69 16.42 24.32
N ASP A 357 10.33 16.90 23.23
CA ASP A 357 10.48 16.20 21.93
C ASP A 357 11.80 15.44 21.73
N ALA A 358 12.47 15.03 22.80
CA ALA A 358 13.74 14.31 22.69
C ALA A 358 13.61 12.92 22.01
N PRO A 359 14.56 12.53 21.14
CA PRO A 359 14.45 11.38 20.23
C PRO A 359 14.46 9.99 20.90
N TRP A 360 14.80 9.89 22.19
CA TRP A 360 14.75 8.64 22.97
C TRP A 360 13.37 8.36 23.59
N LYS A 361 12.50 9.36 23.60
CA LYS A 361 11.12 9.23 23.99
C LYS A 361 10.41 8.74 22.72
N ARG A 362 10.03 7.45 22.65
CA ARG A 362 9.25 6.89 21.53
C ARG A 362 7.90 7.59 21.53
N ASN A 363 7.87 8.78 20.96
CA ASN A 363 6.70 9.63 20.95
C ASN A 363 5.84 9.17 19.80
N SER A 364 4.71 8.59 20.15
CA SER A 364 3.58 8.47 19.26
C SER A 364 3.40 9.75 18.44
N GLY A 365 3.13 9.61 17.15
CA GLY A 365 2.84 10.75 16.25
C GLY A 365 1.65 11.59 16.74
N ILE A 366 0.82 11.04 17.63
CA ILE A 366 -0.32 11.70 18.27
C ILE A 366 0.12 12.98 19.00
N ARG A 367 1.25 12.96 19.71
CA ARG A 367 1.77 14.19 20.38
C ARG A 367 2.07 15.31 19.40
N LYS A 368 2.52 14.97 18.19
CA LYS A 368 2.82 15.94 17.13
C LYS A 368 1.53 16.46 16.48
N LEU A 369 0.54 15.58 16.29
CA LEU A 369 -0.78 15.96 15.78
C LEU A 369 -1.50 16.97 16.67
N PHE A 370 -1.59 16.72 17.98
CA PHE A 370 -2.24 17.65 18.90
C PHE A 370 -1.50 19.00 18.99
N ARG A 371 -0.17 19.00 18.85
CA ARG A 371 0.62 20.23 18.85
C ARG A 371 0.37 21.07 17.60
N LEU A 372 0.25 20.41 16.44
CA LEU A 372 -0.04 21.06 15.16
C LEU A 372 -1.47 21.59 15.10
N ALA A 373 -2.45 20.81 15.55
CA ALA A 373 -3.86 21.19 15.58
C ALA A 373 -4.12 22.42 16.48
N LEU A 374 -3.48 22.47 17.65
CA LEU A 374 -3.71 23.56 18.62
C LEU A 374 -2.90 24.83 18.34
N SER A 375 -1.84 24.74 17.53
CA SER A 375 -1.01 25.90 17.16
C SER A 375 -1.57 26.67 15.95
N SER A 376 -2.53 26.09 15.21
CA SER A 376 -3.03 26.62 13.93
C SER A 376 -3.94 27.86 14.03
N ARG A 377 -4.47 28.24 15.21
CA ARG A 377 -5.47 29.32 15.34
C ARG A 377 -5.25 30.32 16.49
N GLY A 378 -4.18 30.18 17.27
CA GLY A 378 -3.85 31.11 18.37
C GLY A 378 -3.50 32.54 17.92
N ALA A 379 -3.28 32.78 16.62
CA ALA A 379 -2.96 34.09 16.06
C ALA A 379 -4.07 34.57 15.10
N GLY A 380 -5.02 35.33 15.64
CA GLY A 380 -5.70 36.40 14.89
C GLY A 380 -7.08 36.08 14.30
N ARG A 381 -8.14 36.54 14.96
CA ARG A 381 -9.34 37.08 14.27
C ARG A 381 -9.91 38.29 15.00
N ARG A 382 -9.75 39.48 14.39
CA ARG A 382 -10.77 40.54 14.37
C ARG A 382 -10.84 41.07 12.94
N SER A 383 -11.88 40.68 12.20
CA SER A 383 -12.64 41.50 11.24
C SER A 383 -13.74 40.68 10.55
N PRO A 384 -14.94 41.25 10.31
CA PRO A 384 -16.07 40.55 9.69
C PRO A 384 -15.96 40.50 8.16
N PRO A 385 -16.71 39.62 7.47
CA PRO A 385 -16.62 39.48 6.01
C PRO A 385 -17.33 40.64 5.27
N PRO A 386 -16.86 41.04 4.08
CA PRO A 386 -17.51 42.07 3.30
C PRO A 386 -18.78 41.55 2.62
N ARG A 387 -19.83 42.38 2.63
CA ARG A 387 -21.07 42.18 1.87
C ARG A 387 -20.80 42.41 0.39
N ILE A 388 -21.10 41.42 -0.45
CA ILE A 388 -21.11 41.55 -1.90
C ILE A 388 -22.47 42.11 -2.31
N SER A 389 -22.48 43.31 -2.89
CA SER A 389 -23.64 43.92 -3.55
C SER A 389 -23.67 43.48 -5.02
N PHE A 390 -24.74 42.80 -5.43
CA PHE A 390 -25.05 42.59 -6.85
C PHE A 390 -25.86 43.78 -7.37
N GLY A 391 -25.30 44.51 -8.34
CA GLY A 391 -26.03 45.43 -9.22
C GLY A 391 -26.60 44.70 -10.44
N PRO A 392 -27.65 45.24 -11.09
CA PRO A 392 -28.55 44.47 -11.94
C PRO A 392 -27.99 44.18 -13.33
N TRP A 393 -28.24 42.96 -13.78
CA TRP A 393 -27.97 42.46 -15.12
C TRP A 393 -28.94 43.10 -16.12
N TYR A 394 -28.41 43.66 -17.22
CA TYR A 394 -29.14 43.85 -18.47
C TYR A 394 -28.52 42.93 -19.52
#